data_AF-A0A436QLN7-F1
#
_entry.id   AF-A0A436QLN7-F1
#
_cell.length_a   1.000
_cell.length_b   1.000
_cell.length_c   1.000
_cell.angle_alpha   90.00
_cell.angle_beta   90.00
_cell.angle_gamma   90.00
#
_symmetry.space_group_name_H-M   'P 1'
#
loop_
_entity.id
_entity.type
_entity.pdbx_description
1 polymer ?
#
loop_
_entity_poly.entity_id
_entity_poly.type
_entity_poly.pdbx_seq_one_letter_code
_entity_poly.pdbx_strand_id
1 'polypeptide(L)'
;PDYWGDKALPDRVEIKFFDDEQAQVVALQAGQLDVIPSTTRLELAIEGNANFKLLSVQASSHDAVHLRTDQAPFTDKRIRRALALTLDREAIVKGLLKGRAIVGNDTPFAPIFPSADSSVPQRKQDIAEAKRLLAEAGVP
;
A
#
# COMPACT_ATOMS: atom_id res chain seq x y z
N PRO A 1 -3.81 -37.17 1.83
CA PRO A 1 -4.34 -37.84 0.61
C PRO A 1 -5.86 -37.75 0.51
N ASP A 2 -6.55 -37.77 1.66
CA ASP A 2 -8.01 -37.85 1.74
C ASP A 2 -8.70 -36.48 1.80
N TYR A 3 -8.16 -35.50 1.08
CA TYR A 3 -8.84 -34.22 0.94
C TYR A 3 -10.10 -34.41 0.12
N TRP A 4 -11.22 -33.86 0.58
CA TRP A 4 -12.56 -34.09 0.05
C TRP A 4 -12.82 -33.40 -1.30
N GLY A 5 -11.96 -32.45 -1.69
CA GLY A 5 -12.03 -31.72 -2.96
C GLY A 5 -10.96 -32.16 -3.95
N ASP A 6 -10.68 -31.29 -4.90
CA ASP A 6 -9.65 -31.56 -5.91
C ASP A 6 -8.28 -31.75 -5.27
N LYS A 7 -7.54 -32.74 -5.78
CA LYS A 7 -6.18 -33.03 -5.33
C LYS A 7 -5.28 -31.82 -5.61
N ALA A 8 -4.49 -31.43 -4.62
CA ALA A 8 -3.46 -30.41 -4.79
C ALA A 8 -2.49 -30.81 -5.93
N LEU A 9 -2.15 -29.85 -6.78
CA LEU A 9 -1.21 -30.06 -7.89
C LEU A 9 0.21 -30.39 -7.41
N PRO A 10 0.82 -29.62 -6.47
CA PRO A 10 2.14 -29.96 -5.96
C PRO A 10 2.07 -31.07 -4.91
N ASP A 11 3.06 -31.96 -4.91
CA ASP A 11 3.21 -32.99 -3.87
C ASP A 11 3.70 -32.39 -2.53
N ARG A 12 4.35 -31.22 -2.57
CA ARG A 12 4.90 -30.52 -1.39
C ARG A 12 4.97 -29.01 -1.58
N VAL A 13 4.80 -28.26 -0.49
CA VAL A 13 5.08 -26.82 -0.40
C VAL A 13 6.17 -26.61 0.66
N GLU A 14 7.22 -25.88 0.31
CA GLU A 14 8.24 -25.40 1.25
C GLU A 14 8.06 -23.91 1.48
N ILE A 15 8.04 -23.48 2.74
CA ILE A 15 8.00 -22.07 3.12
C ILE A 15 9.35 -21.72 3.73
N LYS A 16 10.08 -20.81 3.08
CA LYS A 16 11.37 -20.30 3.55
C LYS A 16 11.21 -18.87 4.04
N PHE A 17 11.76 -18.59 5.21
CA PHE A 17 11.75 -17.26 5.81
C PHE A 17 13.08 -16.56 5.53
N PHE A 18 12.99 -15.26 5.26
CA PHE A 18 14.13 -14.38 5.03
C PHE A 18 13.91 -13.12 5.85
N ASP A 19 14.97 -12.62 6.49
CA ASP A 19 14.92 -11.40 7.30
C ASP A 19 14.91 -10.12 6.45
N ASP A 20 15.36 -10.23 5.19
CA ASP A 20 15.33 -9.15 4.22
C ASP A 20 14.75 -9.60 2.88
N GLU A 21 14.10 -8.65 2.21
CA GLU A 21 13.34 -8.91 0.99
C GLU A 21 14.24 -8.97 -0.24
N GLN A 22 15.41 -8.33 -0.18
CA GLN A 22 16.38 -8.36 -1.27
C GLN A 22 16.96 -9.76 -1.43
N ALA A 23 17.21 -10.47 -0.32
CA ALA A 23 17.60 -11.87 -0.31
C ALA A 23 16.53 -12.78 -0.92
N GLN A 24 15.24 -12.49 -0.72
CA GLN A 24 14.16 -13.24 -1.38
C GLN A 24 14.21 -13.09 -2.90
N VAL A 25 14.42 -11.86 -3.40
CA VAL A 25 14.54 -11.60 -4.85
C VAL A 25 15.76 -12.30 -5.44
N VAL A 26 16.90 -12.26 -4.75
CA VAL A 26 18.13 -12.97 -5.19
C VAL A 26 17.93 -14.49 -5.19
N ALA A 27 17.28 -15.04 -4.17
CA ALA A 27 16.96 -16.47 -4.09
C ALA A 27 15.99 -16.91 -5.21
N LEU A 28 14.99 -16.07 -5.53
CA LEU A 28 14.11 -16.28 -6.69
C LEU A 28 14.90 -16.25 -8.01
N GLN A 29 15.76 -15.26 -8.20
CA GLN A 29 16.63 -15.15 -9.39
C GLN A 29 17.58 -16.35 -9.54
N ALA A 30 18.06 -16.90 -8.42
CA ALA A 30 18.90 -18.10 -8.37
C ALA A 30 18.11 -19.42 -8.53
N GLY A 31 16.78 -19.38 -8.67
CA GLY A 31 15.93 -20.56 -8.80
C GLY A 31 15.74 -21.36 -7.50
N GLN A 32 16.03 -20.76 -6.35
CA GLN A 32 15.84 -21.39 -5.03
C GLN A 32 14.41 -21.27 -4.49
N LEU A 33 13.63 -20.38 -5.10
CA LEU A 33 12.22 -20.11 -4.81
C LEU A 33 11.44 -20.12 -6.12
N ASP A 34 10.22 -20.65 -6.12
CA ASP A 34 9.32 -20.61 -7.27
C ASP A 34 8.42 -19.37 -7.25
N VAL A 35 8.09 -18.88 -6.04
CA VAL A 35 7.16 -17.77 -5.81
C VAL A 35 7.63 -16.97 -4.60
N ILE A 36 7.53 -15.65 -4.68
CA ILE A 36 7.65 -14.73 -3.54
C ILE A 36 6.37 -13.89 -3.41
N PRO A 37 5.94 -13.54 -2.20
CA PRO A 37 4.79 -12.66 -2.02
C PRO A 37 5.13 -11.24 -2.49
N SER A 38 4.23 -10.64 -3.30
CA SER A 38 4.36 -9.25 -3.74
C SER A 38 4.03 -8.31 -2.59
N THR A 39 5.04 -7.95 -1.82
CA THR A 39 4.87 -7.11 -0.63
C THR A 39 5.65 -5.79 -0.71
N THR A 40 6.70 -5.71 -1.53
CA THR A 40 7.81 -4.80 -1.20
C THR A 40 8.30 -3.91 -2.32
N ARG A 41 7.58 -3.85 -3.43
CA ARG A 41 7.96 -3.07 -4.63
C ARG A 41 9.27 -3.55 -5.27
N LEU A 42 10.03 -4.44 -4.64
CA LEU A 42 11.25 -5.05 -5.17
C LEU A 42 10.95 -5.99 -6.35
N GLU A 43 9.70 -6.42 -6.53
CA GLU A 43 9.28 -7.14 -7.73
C GLU A 43 9.47 -6.29 -9.01
N LEU A 44 9.56 -4.95 -8.88
CA LEU A 44 9.98 -4.07 -9.97
C LEU A 44 11.39 -4.36 -10.48
N ALA A 45 12.28 -4.93 -9.66
CA ALA A 45 13.64 -5.27 -10.07
C ALA A 45 13.69 -6.47 -11.02
N ILE A 46 12.64 -7.30 -11.04
CA ILE A 46 12.51 -8.46 -11.93
C ILE A 46 11.45 -8.25 -13.01
N GLU A 47 10.83 -7.07 -13.06
CA GLU A 47 9.89 -6.72 -14.12
C GLU A 47 10.58 -6.72 -15.48
N GLY A 48 9.95 -7.36 -16.47
CA GLY A 48 10.49 -7.48 -17.82
C GLY A 48 11.52 -8.60 -18.01
N ASN A 49 11.92 -9.30 -16.93
CA ASN A 49 12.70 -10.53 -17.07
C ASN A 49 11.80 -11.65 -17.58
N ALA A 50 12.14 -12.24 -18.73
CA ALA A 50 11.33 -13.27 -19.39
C ALA A 50 11.15 -14.57 -18.56
N ASN A 51 12.01 -14.81 -17.57
CA ASN A 51 11.95 -15.98 -16.71
C ASN A 51 10.93 -15.83 -15.57
N PHE A 52 10.46 -14.61 -15.31
CA PHE A 52 9.54 -14.33 -14.21
C PHE A 52 8.24 -13.73 -14.73
N LYS A 53 7.13 -14.11 -14.09
CA LYS A 53 5.82 -13.51 -14.35
C LYS A 53 5.40 -12.71 -13.14
N LEU A 54 5.25 -11.41 -13.32
CA LEU A 54 4.62 -10.56 -12.32
C LEU A 54 3.10 -10.73 -12.38
N LEU A 55 2.51 -11.28 -11.32
CA LEU A 55 1.06 -11.38 -11.17
C LEU A 55 0.56 -10.14 -10.41
N SER A 56 -0.15 -9.26 -11.13
CA SER A 56 -0.74 -8.05 -10.56
C SER A 56 -2.26 -8.19 -10.50
N VAL A 57 -2.82 -8.04 -9.30
CA VAL A 57 -4.27 -8.07 -9.05
C VAL A 57 -4.65 -6.84 -8.24
N GLN A 58 -5.91 -6.42 -8.35
CA GLN A 58 -6.41 -5.34 -7.53
C GLN A 58 -6.53 -5.84 -6.09
N ALA A 59 -5.73 -5.26 -5.19
CA ALA A 59 -5.68 -5.66 -3.79
C ALA A 59 -6.78 -4.96 -2.97
N SER A 60 -7.20 -5.62 -1.89
CA SER A 60 -8.01 -5.02 -0.83
C SER A 60 -7.20 -4.23 0.18
N SER A 61 -5.86 -4.31 0.11
CA SER A 61 -4.96 -3.61 1.01
C SER A 61 -4.91 -2.10 0.72
N HIS A 62 -4.59 -1.34 1.76
CA HIS A 62 -4.37 0.10 1.68
C HIS A 62 -3.22 0.50 2.60
N ASP A 63 -2.47 1.52 2.19
CA ASP A 63 -1.47 2.16 3.02
C ASP A 63 -2.08 3.44 3.61
N ALA A 64 -1.94 3.63 4.93
CA ALA A 64 -2.49 4.80 5.61
C ALA A 64 -1.57 5.33 6.71
N VAL A 65 -1.56 6.66 6.85
CA VAL A 65 -0.96 7.34 7.99
C VAL A 65 -2.01 7.41 9.10
N HIS A 66 -1.80 6.63 10.15
CA HIS A 66 -2.68 6.59 11.30
C HIS A 66 -2.29 7.66 12.32
N LEU A 67 -3.25 8.47 12.75
CA LEU A 67 -3.06 9.53 13.74
C LEU A 67 -3.79 9.14 15.03
N ARG A 68 -3.11 9.19 16.17
CA ARG A 68 -3.66 8.91 17.50
C ARG A 68 -4.60 10.03 17.94
N THR A 69 -5.89 9.91 17.60
CA THR A 69 -6.91 10.94 17.86
C THR A 69 -7.21 11.17 19.35
N ASP A 70 -6.66 10.34 20.22
CA ASP A 70 -6.74 10.40 21.68
C ASP A 70 -5.53 11.10 22.33
N GLN A 71 -4.51 11.46 21.54
CA GLN A 71 -3.29 12.12 22.03
C GLN A 71 -3.09 13.47 21.33
N ALA A 72 -2.72 14.49 22.11
CA ALA A 72 -2.30 15.76 21.55
C ALA A 72 -1.03 15.56 20.67
N PRO A 73 -0.92 16.26 19.52
CA PRO A 73 -1.81 17.31 19.03
C PRO A 73 -2.97 16.78 18.17
N PHE A 74 -3.06 15.48 17.91
CA PHE A 74 -4.02 14.90 16.97
C PHE A 74 -5.45 14.76 17.50
N THR A 75 -5.70 15.12 18.76
CA THR A 75 -7.06 15.36 19.27
C THR A 75 -7.77 16.48 18.48
N ASP A 76 -7.03 17.50 18.01
CA ASP A 76 -7.59 18.57 17.18
C ASP A 76 -7.75 18.13 15.72
N LYS A 77 -9.00 18.18 15.23
CA LYS A 77 -9.33 17.81 13.84
C LYS A 77 -8.66 18.70 12.79
N ARG A 78 -8.36 19.97 13.12
CA ARG A 78 -7.70 20.92 12.22
C ARG A 78 -6.28 20.47 11.92
N ILE A 79 -5.58 19.97 12.93
CA ILE A 79 -4.22 19.44 12.79
C ILE A 79 -4.24 18.20 11.90
N ARG A 80 -5.16 17.26 12.13
CA ARG A 80 -5.31 16.08 11.25
C ARG A 80 -5.63 16.46 9.81
N ARG A 81 -6.50 17.46 9.62
CA ARG A 81 -6.85 17.97 8.28
C ARG A 81 -5.67 18.65 7.61
N ALA A 82 -4.89 19.45 8.34
CA ALA A 82 -3.67 20.07 7.84
C ALA A 82 -2.67 19.03 7.34
N LEU A 83 -2.40 17.98 8.14
CA LEU A 83 -1.52 16.87 7.70
C LEU A 83 -2.05 16.19 6.43
N ALA A 84 -3.36 15.96 6.33
CA ALA A 84 -3.92 15.35 5.11
C ALA A 84 -3.74 16.24 3.86
N LEU A 85 -3.72 17.57 4.03
CA LEU A 85 -3.54 18.54 2.95
C LEU A 85 -2.06 18.72 2.55
N THR A 86 -1.09 18.23 3.33
CA THR A 86 0.32 18.28 2.91
C THR A 86 0.70 17.18 1.94
N LEU A 87 -0.14 16.15 1.78
CA LEU A 87 0.16 14.99 0.96
C LEU A 87 -0.20 15.22 -0.51
N ASP A 88 0.79 15.18 -1.39
CA ASP A 88 0.58 15.01 -2.83
C ASP A 88 0.45 13.52 -3.14
N ARG A 89 -0.79 13.03 -3.10
CA ARG A 89 -1.09 11.60 -3.28
C ARG A 89 -0.81 11.12 -4.70
N GLU A 90 -1.00 11.98 -5.70
CA GLU A 90 -0.71 11.64 -7.10
C GLU A 90 0.80 11.50 -7.30
N ALA A 91 1.60 12.42 -6.74
CA ALA A 91 3.05 12.30 -6.78
C ALA A 91 3.57 11.07 -6.02
N ILE A 92 2.95 10.72 -4.88
CA ILE A 92 3.28 9.47 -4.15
C ILE A 92 3.01 8.25 -5.04
N VAL A 93 1.81 8.15 -5.62
CA VAL A 93 1.44 7.03 -6.49
C VAL A 93 2.38 6.95 -7.70
N LYS A 94 2.68 8.08 -8.35
CA LYS A 94 3.53 8.12 -9.54
C LYS A 94 5.00 7.85 -9.23
N GLY A 95 5.55 8.52 -8.23
CA GLY A 95 6.98 8.50 -7.91
C GLY A 95 7.38 7.29 -7.08
N LEU A 96 6.75 7.12 -5.92
CA LEU A 96 7.09 6.06 -4.97
C LEU A 96 6.51 4.71 -5.42
N LEU A 97 5.24 4.69 -5.84
CA LEU A 97 4.53 3.45 -6.16
C LEU A 97 4.57 3.09 -7.66
N LYS A 98 5.30 3.88 -8.47
CA LYS A 98 5.45 3.71 -9.93
C LYS A 98 4.13 3.45 -10.67
N GLY A 99 3.04 4.07 -10.23
CA GLY A 99 1.71 3.93 -10.84
C GLY A 99 0.96 2.64 -10.48
N ARG A 100 1.48 1.79 -9.57
CA ARG A 100 0.86 0.52 -9.15
C ARG A 100 -0.06 0.62 -7.95
N ALA A 101 -0.60 1.81 -7.73
CA ALA A 101 -1.56 2.07 -6.67
C ALA A 101 -2.63 3.02 -7.19
N ILE A 102 -3.78 3.00 -6.52
CA ILE A 102 -4.87 3.93 -6.76
C ILE A 102 -4.85 4.94 -5.63
N VAL A 103 -5.11 6.21 -5.94
CA VAL A 103 -5.18 7.26 -4.93
C VAL A 103 -6.32 6.96 -3.95
N GLY A 104 -5.98 6.75 -2.67
CA GLY A 104 -6.96 6.53 -1.60
C GLY A 104 -7.69 7.82 -1.19
N ASN A 105 -8.80 7.67 -0.45
CA ASN A 105 -9.63 8.79 -0.01
C ASN A 105 -10.01 8.70 1.48
N ASP A 106 -9.03 8.46 2.35
CA ASP A 106 -9.17 8.33 3.82
C ASP A 106 -10.21 7.31 4.28
N THR A 107 -10.38 6.23 3.51
CA THR A 107 -11.29 5.13 3.81
C THR A 107 -10.55 3.81 3.63
N PRO A 108 -10.80 2.80 4.48
CA PRO A 108 -10.23 1.46 4.29
C PRO A 108 -10.88 0.70 3.13
N PHE A 109 -12.00 1.20 2.59
CA PHE A 109 -12.72 0.55 1.48
C PHE A 109 -12.10 0.92 0.14
N ALA A 110 -11.32 -0.01 -0.41
CA ALA A 110 -10.86 0.03 -1.80
C ALA A 110 -12.03 -0.07 -2.80
N PRO A 111 -11.88 0.43 -4.04
CA PRO A 111 -12.94 0.40 -5.07
C PRO A 111 -13.47 -0.99 -5.45
N ILE A 112 -12.76 -2.07 -5.08
CA ILE A 112 -13.25 -3.45 -5.27
C ILE A 112 -14.45 -3.78 -4.38
N PHE A 113 -14.65 -3.04 -3.29
CA PHE A 113 -15.74 -3.29 -2.38
C PHE A 113 -17.02 -2.60 -2.87
N PRO A 114 -18.17 -3.28 -2.91
CA PRO A 114 -19.45 -2.66 -3.25
C PRO A 114 -19.84 -1.50 -2.33
N SER A 115 -19.28 -1.46 -1.11
CA SER A 115 -19.49 -0.43 -0.10
C SER A 115 -18.53 0.77 -0.23
N ALA A 116 -17.69 0.82 -1.27
CA ALA A 116 -16.79 1.94 -1.50
C ALA A 116 -17.60 3.20 -1.86
N ASP A 117 -17.52 4.22 -1.00
CA ASP A 117 -18.18 5.50 -1.20
C ASP A 117 -17.41 6.37 -2.20
N SER A 118 -18.02 6.65 -3.35
CA SER A 118 -17.49 7.50 -4.40
C SER A 118 -18.02 8.94 -4.36
N SER A 119 -18.92 9.26 -3.42
CA SER A 119 -19.51 10.59 -3.28
C SER A 119 -18.57 11.62 -2.63
N VAL A 120 -17.57 11.15 -1.87
CA VAL A 120 -16.57 12.00 -1.23
C VAL A 120 -15.54 12.45 -2.28
N PRO A 121 -15.40 13.76 -2.56
CA PRO A 121 -14.41 14.24 -3.51
C PRO A 121 -12.99 14.00 -2.99
N GLN A 122 -12.07 13.70 -3.91
CA GLN A 122 -10.66 13.51 -3.58
C GLN A 122 -10.05 14.81 -3.04
N ARG A 123 -9.27 14.71 -1.97
CA ARG A 123 -8.51 15.83 -1.44
C ARG A 123 -7.26 16.05 -2.27
N LYS A 124 -7.00 17.32 -2.59
CA LYS A 124 -5.76 17.76 -3.24
C LYS A 124 -4.82 18.38 -2.21
N GLN A 125 -3.53 18.36 -2.52
CA GLN A 125 -2.54 19.05 -1.70
C GLN A 125 -2.85 20.55 -1.67
N ASP A 126 -2.84 21.14 -0.47
CA ASP A 126 -3.00 22.58 -0.27
C ASP A 126 -2.18 23.01 0.95
N ILE A 127 -0.95 23.46 0.69
CA ILE A 127 0.00 23.86 1.72
C ILE A 127 -0.41 25.17 2.40
N ALA A 128 -1.08 26.07 1.67
CA ALA A 128 -1.55 27.33 2.24
C ALA A 128 -2.65 27.09 3.27
N GLU A 129 -3.65 26.27 2.91
CA GLU A 129 -4.72 25.89 3.83
C GLU A 129 -4.21 25.06 5.01
N ALA A 130 -3.25 24.15 4.78
CA ALA A 130 -2.63 23.39 5.86
C ALA A 130 -1.97 24.32 6.90
N LYS A 131 -1.19 25.32 6.46
CA LYS A 131 -0.56 26.32 7.34
C LYS A 131 -1.60 27.14 8.10
N ARG A 132 -2.67 27.58 7.44
CA ARG A 132 -3.76 28.32 8.10
C ARG A 132 -4.40 27.50 9.22
N LEU A 133 -4.71 26.23 8.96
CA LEU A 133 -5.31 25.32 9.93
C LEU A 133 -4.39 25.04 11.13
N LEU A 134 -3.08 24.93 10.91
CA LEU A 134 -2.10 24.78 11.99
C LEU A 134 -2.05 26.03 12.87
N ALA A 135 -1.96 27.22 12.26
CA ALA A 135 -1.94 28.49 12.98
C ALA A 135 -3.22 28.69 13.83
N GLU A 136 -4.39 28.37 13.28
CA GLU A 136 -5.67 28.39 14.01
C GLU A 136 -5.71 27.39 15.17
N ALA A 137 -4.98 26.29 15.06
CA ALA A 137 -4.82 25.30 16.12
C ALA A 137 -3.75 25.68 17.16
N GLY A 138 -3.11 26.85 17.04
CA GLY A 138 -2.05 27.31 17.93
C GLY A 138 -0.71 26.61 17.72
N VAL A 139 -0.52 25.99 16.54
CA VAL A 139 0.75 25.38 16.12
C VAL A 139 1.32 26.23 14.98
N PRO A 140 2.41 27.00 15.20
CA PRO A 140 2.98 27.85 14.17
C PRO A 140 3.66 27.07 13.03
#